data_AF-A0A1V0GVJ7-F1
#
_entry.id   AF-A0A1V0GVJ7-F1
#
_cell.length_a   1.000
_cell.length_b   1.000
_cell.length_c   1.000
_cell.angle_alpha   90.00
_cell.angle_beta   90.00
_cell.angle_gamma   90.00
#
_symmetry.space_group_name_H-M   'P 1'
#
loop_
_entity.id
_entity.type
_entity.pdbx_description
1 polymer ?
#
loop_
_entity_poly.entity_id
_entity_poly.type
_entity_poly.pdbx_seq_one_letter_code
_entity_poly.pdbx_strand_id
1 'polypeptide(L)' 'MTDEERIPDPATEDVEQIEIAARVVLGLVRTLVENPGSVEMNALPFLLLDAAEERHRQGDFGAERMLCNWADMLRDW' A
#
# COMPACT_ATOMS: atom_id res chain seq x y z
N MET A 1 2.31 29.15 -18.54
CA MET A 1 3.03 27.94 -18.11
C MET A 1 3.85 28.33 -16.91
N THR A 2 3.25 28.14 -15.74
CA THR A 2 3.94 28.16 -14.45
C THR A 2 3.33 26.97 -13.72
N ASP A 3 4.02 25.84 -13.78
CA ASP A 3 3.75 24.69 -12.92
C ASP A 3 4.01 25.18 -11.49
N GLU A 4 2.94 25.58 -10.81
CA GLU A 4 2.97 25.67 -9.36
C GLU A 4 3.21 24.26 -8.85
N GLU A 5 4.35 24.07 -8.21
CA GLU A 5 4.71 22.87 -7.47
C GLU A 5 3.61 22.61 -6.43
N ARG A 6 2.64 21.76 -6.80
CA ARG A 6 1.52 21.39 -5.93
C ARG A 6 2.10 20.59 -4.77
N ILE A 7 2.45 21.27 -3.69
CA ILE A 7 2.78 20.63 -2.41
C ILE A 7 1.48 19.90 -1.99
N PRO A 8 1.43 18.56 -2.03
CA PRO A 8 0.21 17.85 -1.67
C PRO A 8 -0.05 18.09 -0.18
N ASP A 9 -1.28 18.47 0.16
CA ASP A 9 -1.71 18.53 1.55
C ASP A 9 -1.58 17.12 2.13
N PRO A 10 -0.77 16.90 3.19
CA PRO A 10 -0.61 15.59 3.81
C PRO A 10 -1.93 15.02 4.36
N ALA A 11 -2.99 15.84 4.49
CA ALA A 11 -4.32 15.39 4.86
C ALA A 11 -5.12 14.76 3.69
N THR A 12 -4.71 14.99 2.43
CA THR A 12 -5.33 14.42 1.24
C THR A 12 -4.27 13.76 0.37
N GLU A 13 -4.12 12.45 0.54
CA GLU A 13 -3.29 11.64 -0.35
C GLU A 13 -3.81 11.73 -1.79
N ASP A 14 -2.90 11.68 -2.77
CA ASP A 14 -3.30 11.71 -4.17
C ASP A 14 -4.19 10.50 -4.47
N VAL A 15 -5.26 10.70 -5.23
CA VAL A 15 -6.14 9.61 -5.70
C VAL A 15 -5.31 8.52 -6.39
N GLU A 16 -4.28 8.91 -7.14
CA GLU A 16 -3.36 7.96 -7.78
C GLU A 16 -2.63 7.08 -6.76
N GLN A 17 -2.13 7.66 -5.67
CA GLN A 17 -1.43 6.92 -4.61
C GLN A 17 -2.38 5.97 -3.86
N ILE A 18 -3.63 6.40 -3.63
CA ILE A 18 -4.68 5.54 -3.05
C ILE A 18 -4.98 4.37 -3.98
N GLU A 19 -5.14 4.62 -5.28
CA GLU A 19 -5.38 3.56 -6.27
C GLU A 19 -4.23 2.55 -6.30
N ILE A 20 -2.98 3.02 -6.23
CA ILE A 20 -1.79 2.16 -6.22
C ILE A 20 -1.81 1.25 -4.98
N ALA A 21 -2.01 1.80 -3.78
CA ALA A 21 -2.07 1.01 -2.54
C ALA A 21 -3.26 0.04 -2.53
N ALA A 22 -4.44 0.49 -2.98
CA ALA A 22 -5.64 -0.34 -3.06
C ALA A 22 -5.47 -1.53 -4.02
N ARG A 23 -4.78 -1.34 -5.15
CA ARG A 23 -4.48 -2.43 -6.10
C ARG A 23 -3.63 -3.53 -5.47
N VAL A 24 -2.66 -3.19 -4.63
CA VAL A 24 -1.85 -4.18 -3.89
C VAL A 24 -2.73 -5.02 -2.98
N VAL A 25 -3.57 -4.37 -2.16
CA VAL A 25 -4.45 -5.07 -1.21
C VAL A 25 -5.48 -5.93 -1.94
N LEU A 26 -6.12 -5.40 -2.99
CA LEU A 26 -7.08 -6.18 -3.80
C LEU A 26 -6.42 -7.37 -4.48
N GLY A 27 -5.18 -7.23 -4.94
CA GLY A 27 -4.39 -8.33 -5.47
C GLY A 27 -4.17 -9.44 -4.44
N LEU A 28 -3.78 -9.07 -3.21
CA LEU A 28 -3.59 -10.00 -2.11
C LEU A 28 -4.90 -10.72 -1.72
N VAL A 29 -6.01 -9.96 -1.60
CA VAL A 29 -7.35 -10.53 -1.33
C VAL A 29 -7.73 -11.52 -2.42
N ARG A 30 -7.51 -11.18 -3.70
CA ARG A 30 -7.78 -12.09 -4.81
C ARG A 30 -6.97 -13.39 -4.67
N THR A 31 -5.67 -13.31 -4.38
CA THR A 31 -4.81 -14.48 -4.18
C THR A 31 -5.32 -15.38 -3.06
N LEU A 32 -5.71 -14.80 -1.92
CA LEU A 32 -6.26 -15.53 -0.77
C LEU A 32 -7.60 -16.20 -1.07
N VAL A 33 -8.45 -15.57 -1.88
CA VAL A 33 -9.76 -16.12 -2.30
C VAL A 33 -9.57 -17.25 -3.31
N GLU A 34 -8.70 -17.06 -4.31
CA GLU A 34 -8.42 -18.08 -5.33
C GLU A 34 -7.64 -19.27 -4.75
N ASN A 35 -6.81 -19.04 -3.72
CA ASN A 35 -5.96 -20.05 -3.10
C ASN A 35 -6.03 -19.96 -1.57
N PRO A 36 -7.11 -20.46 -0.94
CA PRO A 36 -7.25 -20.43 0.52
C PRO A 36 -6.09 -21.14 1.23
N GLY A 37 -5.50 -20.50 2.25
CA GLY A 37 -4.37 -21.04 3.01
C GLY A 37 -3.00 -20.90 2.33
N SER A 38 -2.91 -20.23 1.18
CA SER A 38 -1.63 -19.95 0.50
C SER A 38 -0.72 -19.00 1.27
N VAL A 39 -1.29 -18.20 2.17
CA VAL A 39 -0.57 -17.22 3.00
C VAL A 39 -1.10 -17.32 4.43
N GLU A 40 -0.17 -17.48 5.37
CA GLU A 40 -0.46 -17.45 6.80
C GLU A 40 -0.80 -16.01 7.24
N MET A 41 -1.71 -15.87 8.20
CA MET A 41 -2.17 -14.55 8.68
C MET A 41 -1.00 -13.68 9.17
N ASN A 42 -0.04 -14.29 9.87
CA ASN A 42 1.14 -13.61 10.40
C ASN A 42 2.13 -13.16 9.30
N ALA A 43 1.99 -13.66 8.07
CA ALA A 43 2.82 -13.26 6.93
C ALA A 43 2.28 -12.01 6.23
N LEU A 44 0.98 -11.68 6.38
CA LEU A 44 0.34 -10.57 5.67
C LEU A 44 0.99 -9.20 5.92
N PRO A 45 1.38 -8.82 7.17
CA PRO A 45 2.08 -7.56 7.38
C PRO A 45 3.38 -7.45 6.59
N PHE A 46 4.14 -8.55 6.49
CA PHE A 46 5.41 -8.57 5.77
C PHE A 46 5.21 -8.41 4.26
N LEU A 47 4.17 -9.04 3.70
CA LEU A 47 3.84 -8.86 2.29
C LEU A 47 3.46 -7.40 1.95
N LEU A 48 2.78 -6.71 2.86
CA LEU A 48 2.49 -5.28 2.69
C LEU A 48 3.76 -4.42 2.78
N LEU A 49 4.69 -4.76 3.67
CA LEU A 49 5.98 -4.06 3.77
C LEU A 49 6.88 -4.27 2.54
N ASP A 50 6.94 -5.48 2.01
CA ASP A 50 7.67 -5.76 0.76
C ASP A 50 7.08 -4.94 -0.40
N ALA A 51 5.75 -4.84 -0.47
CA ALA A 51 5.09 -3.99 -1.45
C ALA A 51 5.35 -2.50 -1.22
N ALA A 52 5.40 -2.04 0.04
CA ALA A 52 5.73 -0.67 0.39
C ALA A 52 7.15 -0.29 -0.05
N GLU A 53 8.13 -1.17 0.14
CA GLU A 53 9.50 -0.95 -0.31
C GLU A 53 9.58 -0.83 -1.85
N GLU A 54 8.82 -1.65 -2.58
CA GLU A 54 8.73 -1.53 -4.03
C GLU A 54 8.09 -0.20 -4.45
N ARG A 55 7.05 0.28 -3.75
CA ARG A 55 6.44 1.60 -3.99
C ARG A 55 7.42 2.73 -3.72
N HIS A 56 8.20 2.65 -2.64
CA HIS A 56 9.26 3.61 -2.34
C HIS A 56 10.26 3.72 -3.50
N ARG A 57 10.70 2.57 -4.03
CA ARG A 57 11.64 2.51 -5.17
C ARG A 57 11.05 3.11 -6.47
N GLN A 58 9.74 3.16 -6.60
CA GLN A 58 9.03 3.75 -7.74
C GLN A 58 8.69 5.24 -7.54
N GLY A 59 8.93 5.79 -6.35
CA GLY A 59 8.56 7.17 -6.00
C GLY A 59 7.13 7.32 -5.49
N ASP A 60 6.43 6.20 -5.26
CA ASP A 60 5.05 6.16 -4.78
C ASP A 60 4.98 6.26 -3.25
N PHE A 61 5.47 7.38 -2.71
CA PHE A 61 5.64 7.58 -1.27
C PHE A 61 4.31 7.63 -0.50
N GLY A 62 3.22 8.02 -1.16
CA GLY A 62 1.89 7.99 -0.56
C GLY A 62 1.41 6.56 -0.36
N ALA A 63 1.53 5.75 -1.41
CA ALA A 63 1.17 4.34 -1.37
C ALA A 63 2.05 3.56 -0.38
N GLU A 64 3.36 3.82 -0.35
CA GLU A 64 4.28 3.27 0.65
C GLU A 64 3.76 3.52 2.07
N ARG A 65 3.47 4.78 2.41
CA ARG A 65 3.03 5.18 3.76
C ARG A 65 1.74 4.46 4.15
N MET A 66 0.77 4.36 3.22
CA MET A 66 -0.48 3.64 3.45
C MET A 66 -0.24 2.15 3.70
N LEU A 67 0.61 1.50 2.91
CA LEU A 67 0.93 0.08 3.06
C LEU A 67 1.66 -0.20 4.38
N CYS A 68 2.60 0.66 4.79
CA CYS A 68 3.24 0.58 6.10
C CYS A 68 2.23 0.72 7.25
N ASN A 69 1.36 1.72 7.18
CA ASN A 69 0.32 1.93 8.20
C ASN A 69 -0.62 0.73 8.31
N TRP A 70 -1.03 0.14 7.18
CA TRP A 70 -1.90 -1.03 7.18
C TRP A 70 -1.17 -2.30 7.65
N ALA A 71 0.13 -2.43 7.38
CA ALA A 71 0.94 -3.51 7.94
C ALA A 71 0.99 -3.44 9.47
N ASP A 72 1.14 -2.24 10.04
CA ASP A 72 1.11 -2.05 11.48
C ASP A 72 -0.27 -2.35 12.07
N MET A 73 -1.37 -1.92 11.41
CA MET A 73 -2.73 -2.31 11.82
C MET A 73 -2.92 -3.82 11.84
N LEU A 74 -2.40 -4.55 10.85
CA LEU A 74 -2.49 -6.02 10.81
C LEU A 74 -1.65 -6.72 11.89
N ARG A 75 -0.60 -6.09 12.41
CA ARG A 75 0.19 -6.63 13.52
C ARG A 75 -0.52 -6.48 14.87
N ASP A 76 -1.33 -5.42 14.99
CA ASP A 76 -2.04 -5.07 16.21
C ASP A 76 -3.41 -5.75 16.34
N TRP A 77 -3.85 -6.50 15.32
CA TRP A 77 -5.11 -7.26 15.30
C TRP A 77 -4.93 -8.71 15.74
#